data_AF-M2TIE2-F1
#
_entry.id   AF-M2TIE2-F1
#
_cell.length_a   1.000
_cell.length_b   1.000
_cell.length_c   1.000
_cell.angle_alpha   90.00
_cell.angle_beta   90.00
_cell.angle_gamma   90.00
#
_symmetry.space_group_name_H-M   'P 1'
#
loop_
_entity.id
_entity.type
_entity.pdbx_description
1 polymer ?
#
loop_
_entity_poly.entity_id
_entity_poly.type
_entity_poly.pdbx_seq_one_letter_code
_entity_poly.pdbx_strand_id
1 'polypeptide(L)'
;MILASPVWKKIFERHWSENGTAAISLPDDELDAMHIALRIAHLRFHELPKKNGLTIDALLQLSVVCDRYDLVKLVRPFLDLYGWAQCHYPDTTSGERCHPAWFLVAWTFGYKDSFQNLAKFVVKRTGLDQRGNAMMDSGQAFPLHMPPALLERIMEIREATLTAMLDVLYDILDDITHVYVCQVDESCEQKCRAMVLGSFISFLLESNLYPVRRAASGTSLSIQQLYDHANAAEILTFESHDYVEMAAHVKRTNCDPAKATADTFKHQGGLILHKKCFGAFHLRSKLRAIYSDIDSVVLPSHIQHMDEQAAK
;
A
#
# COMPACT_ATOMS: atom_id res chain seq x y z
N MET A 1 33.86 -24.62 1.52
CA MET A 1 33.25 -23.69 2.51
C MET A 1 34.15 -22.51 2.85
N ILE A 2 35.33 -22.69 3.47
CA ILE A 2 36.24 -21.56 3.83
C ILE A 2 36.61 -20.66 2.63
N LEU A 3 36.77 -21.24 1.44
CA LEU A 3 37.02 -20.48 0.20
C LEU A 3 35.78 -19.79 -0.38
N ALA A 4 34.58 -20.25 0.00
CA ALA A 4 33.32 -19.80 -0.57
C ALA A 4 32.71 -18.60 0.18
N SER A 5 33.09 -18.41 1.44
CA SER A 5 32.62 -17.29 2.26
C SER A 5 33.68 -16.85 3.27
N PRO A 6 33.95 -15.53 3.37
CA PRO A 6 34.82 -14.99 4.41
C PRO A 6 34.23 -15.14 5.82
N VAL A 7 32.89 -15.21 5.93
CA VAL A 7 32.21 -15.44 7.21
C VAL A 7 32.41 -16.88 7.66
N TRP A 8 32.19 -17.85 6.77
CA TRP A 8 32.48 -19.25 7.06
C TRP A 8 33.94 -19.44 7.44
N LYS A 9 34.88 -18.82 6.71
CA LYS A 9 36.31 -18.85 7.08
C LYS A 9 36.53 -18.49 8.55
N LYS A 10 36.00 -17.33 8.99
CA LYS A 10 36.14 -16.86 10.38
C LYS A 10 35.49 -17.82 11.38
N ILE A 11 34.28 -18.29 11.10
CA ILE A 11 33.55 -19.22 11.98
C ILE A 11 34.35 -20.51 12.19
N PHE A 12 34.83 -21.09 11.09
CA PHE A 12 35.61 -22.32 11.13
C PHE A 12 36.95 -22.14 11.82
N GLU A 13 37.74 -21.14 11.45
CA GLU A 13 39.06 -20.88 12.05
C GLU A 13 38.94 -20.70 13.58
N ARG A 14 37.94 -19.92 14.02
CA ARG A 14 37.65 -19.74 15.44
C ARG A 14 37.24 -21.06 16.12
N HIS A 15 36.27 -21.76 15.56
CA HIS A 15 35.75 -23.00 16.15
C HIS A 15 36.82 -24.08 16.27
N TRP A 16 37.67 -24.24 15.25
CA TRP A 16 38.80 -25.17 15.30
C TRP A 16 39.78 -24.82 16.41
N SER A 17 40.05 -23.53 16.62
CA SER A 17 40.97 -23.07 17.68
C SER A 17 40.43 -23.29 19.10
N GLU A 18 39.10 -23.18 19.29
CA GLU A 18 38.48 -23.23 20.62
C GLU A 18 38.08 -24.66 21.03
N ASN A 19 37.55 -25.46 20.10
CA ASN A 19 36.89 -26.74 20.43
C ASN A 19 37.63 -27.98 19.92
N GLY A 20 38.52 -27.83 18.93
CA GLY A 20 39.23 -28.96 18.31
C GLY A 20 38.33 -29.94 17.55
N THR A 21 37.03 -29.65 17.38
CA THR A 21 36.07 -30.49 16.67
C THR A 21 35.68 -29.89 15.31
N ALA A 22 35.31 -30.76 14.38
CA ALA A 22 34.93 -30.38 13.01
C ALA A 22 33.42 -30.10 12.84
N ALA A 23 32.60 -30.32 13.87
CA ALA A 23 31.15 -30.19 13.79
C ALA A 23 30.70 -28.84 14.37
N ILE A 24 29.96 -28.06 13.57
CA ILE A 24 29.36 -26.79 13.97
C ILE A 24 27.85 -26.92 13.88
N SER A 25 27.15 -26.59 14.96
CA SER A 25 25.69 -26.56 14.99
C SER A 25 25.18 -25.20 14.54
N LEU A 26 24.25 -25.18 13.59
CA LEU A 26 23.62 -23.97 13.03
C LEU A 26 22.09 -24.11 13.13
N PRO A 27 21.51 -24.10 14.34
CA PRO A 27 20.09 -24.41 14.55
C PRO A 27 19.13 -23.35 13.99
N ASP A 28 19.62 -22.13 13.77
CA ASP A 28 18.82 -20.98 13.32
C ASP A 28 18.85 -20.79 11.79
N ASP A 29 19.48 -21.69 11.04
CA ASP A 29 19.54 -21.64 9.58
C ASP A 29 18.50 -22.56 8.95
N GLU A 30 17.89 -22.08 7.88
CA GLU A 30 17.00 -22.91 7.07
C GLU A 30 17.82 -23.92 6.25
N LEU A 31 17.47 -25.20 6.39
CA LEU A 31 18.25 -26.33 5.89
C LEU A 31 18.31 -26.36 4.36
N ASP A 32 17.19 -26.09 3.67
CA ASP A 32 17.12 -26.18 2.21
C ASP A 32 17.90 -25.05 1.53
N ALA A 33 17.80 -23.82 2.04
CA ALA A 33 18.57 -22.66 1.62
C ALA A 33 20.08 -22.87 1.82
N MET A 34 20.46 -23.39 2.99
CA MET A 34 21.85 -23.75 3.29
C MET A 34 22.35 -24.84 2.33
N HIS A 35 21.54 -25.88 2.06
CA HIS A 35 21.88 -26.93 1.10
C HIS A 35 22.10 -26.39 -0.31
N ILE A 36 21.31 -25.42 -0.77
CA ILE A 36 21.54 -24.78 -2.08
C ILE A 36 22.92 -24.13 -2.12
N ALA A 37 23.25 -23.30 -1.11
CA ALA A 37 24.55 -22.63 -1.05
C ALA A 37 25.71 -23.63 -0.97
N LEU A 38 25.59 -24.69 -0.17
CA LEU A 38 26.59 -25.74 -0.05
C LEU A 38 26.75 -26.52 -1.37
N ARG A 39 25.65 -26.90 -2.03
CA ARG A 39 25.72 -27.58 -3.34
C ARG A 39 26.47 -26.73 -4.36
N ILE A 40 26.25 -25.42 -4.39
CA ILE A 40 27.00 -24.51 -5.24
C ILE A 40 28.49 -24.50 -4.85
N ALA A 41 28.80 -24.32 -3.56
CA ALA A 41 30.18 -24.31 -3.06
C ALA A 41 30.94 -25.61 -3.34
N HIS A 42 30.23 -26.74 -3.43
CA HIS A 42 30.77 -28.08 -3.68
C HIS A 42 30.59 -28.54 -5.14
N LEU A 43 30.24 -27.64 -6.07
CA LEU A 43 30.11 -27.90 -7.51
C LEU A 43 29.06 -28.98 -7.87
N ARG A 44 28.07 -29.21 -7.00
CA ARG A 44 26.98 -30.18 -7.20
C ARG A 44 25.80 -29.58 -7.95
N PHE A 45 26.06 -28.96 -9.10
CA PHE A 45 25.07 -28.16 -9.82
C PHE A 45 23.86 -28.98 -10.32
N HIS A 46 24.03 -30.28 -10.55
CA HIS A 46 22.95 -31.17 -10.99
C HIS A 46 21.84 -31.35 -9.94
N GLU A 47 22.15 -31.12 -8.66
CA GLU A 47 21.23 -31.20 -7.52
C GLU A 47 20.56 -29.84 -7.20
N LEU A 48 20.80 -28.80 -8.00
CA LEU A 48 20.17 -27.49 -7.80
C LEU A 48 18.71 -27.48 -8.28
N PRO A 49 17.87 -26.60 -7.69
CA PRO A 49 16.54 -26.30 -8.23
C PRO A 49 16.61 -25.96 -9.72
N LYS A 50 15.66 -26.46 -10.49
CA LYS A 50 15.61 -26.19 -11.94
C LYS A 50 15.22 -24.74 -12.21
N LYS A 51 15.16 -24.38 -13.50
CA LYS A 51 14.74 -23.05 -13.95
C LYS A 51 13.40 -22.67 -13.32
N ASN A 52 13.32 -21.48 -12.71
CA ASN A 52 12.17 -20.96 -11.97
C ASN A 52 11.68 -21.89 -10.83
N GLY A 53 12.55 -22.77 -10.32
CA GLY A 53 12.20 -23.82 -9.36
C GLY A 53 12.14 -23.37 -7.90
N LEU A 54 12.39 -22.09 -7.61
CA LEU A 54 12.27 -21.54 -6.26
C LEU A 54 10.95 -20.79 -6.09
N THR A 55 10.26 -21.05 -4.98
CA THR A 55 9.16 -20.21 -4.51
C THR A 55 9.70 -18.91 -3.92
N ILE A 56 8.84 -17.91 -3.71
CA ILE A 56 9.25 -16.66 -3.07
C ILE A 56 9.78 -16.91 -1.64
N ASP A 57 9.18 -17.83 -0.88
CA ASP A 57 9.63 -18.17 0.47
C ASP A 57 11.01 -18.84 0.44
N ALA A 58 11.24 -19.79 -0.47
CA ALA A 58 12.56 -20.42 -0.60
C ALA A 58 13.63 -19.41 -1.03
N LEU A 59 13.27 -18.46 -1.90
CA LEU A 59 14.16 -17.37 -2.32
C LEU A 59 14.45 -16.39 -1.16
N LEU A 60 13.46 -16.10 -0.31
CA LEU A 60 13.64 -15.32 0.91
C LEU A 60 14.63 -16.02 1.86
N GLN A 61 14.46 -17.31 2.12
CA GLN A 61 15.37 -18.07 3.00
C GLN A 61 16.80 -18.13 2.43
N LEU A 62 16.93 -18.33 1.11
CA LEU A 62 18.22 -18.23 0.44
C LEU A 62 18.84 -16.84 0.59
N SER A 63 18.04 -15.77 0.55
CA SER A 63 18.50 -14.40 0.77
C SER A 63 19.00 -14.18 2.19
N VAL A 64 18.30 -14.71 3.20
CA VAL A 64 18.74 -14.69 4.62
C VAL A 64 20.10 -15.36 4.77
N VAL A 65 20.26 -16.56 4.22
CA VAL A 65 21.53 -17.31 4.27
C VAL A 65 22.64 -16.55 3.53
N CYS A 66 22.33 -15.97 2.37
CA CYS A 66 23.31 -15.20 1.60
C CYS A 66 23.79 -13.95 2.31
N ASP A 67 22.89 -13.21 2.94
CA ASP A 67 23.20 -12.01 3.72
C ASP A 67 24.02 -12.37 4.97
N ARG A 68 23.59 -13.40 5.72
CA ARG A 68 24.24 -13.87 6.96
C ARG A 68 25.68 -14.33 6.72
N TYR A 69 25.94 -15.03 5.62
CA TYR A 69 27.23 -15.66 5.35
C TYR A 69 28.02 -15.01 4.21
N ASP A 70 27.62 -13.85 3.69
CA ASP A 70 28.26 -13.19 2.55
C ASP A 70 28.48 -14.12 1.34
N LEU A 71 27.39 -14.79 0.92
CA LEU A 71 27.41 -15.78 -0.17
C LEU A 71 26.86 -15.23 -1.50
N VAL A 72 26.56 -13.93 -1.57
CA VAL A 72 25.96 -13.31 -2.76
C VAL A 72 26.76 -13.62 -4.02
N LYS A 73 28.09 -13.44 -3.99
CA LYS A 73 29.00 -13.74 -5.13
C LYS A 73 28.93 -15.20 -5.60
N LEU A 74 28.71 -16.12 -4.66
CA LEU A 74 28.62 -17.54 -4.94
C LEU A 74 27.28 -17.90 -5.61
N VAL A 75 26.19 -17.32 -5.11
CA VAL A 75 24.82 -17.70 -5.50
C VAL A 75 24.33 -16.94 -6.74
N ARG A 76 24.75 -15.69 -6.93
CA ARG A 76 24.31 -14.78 -8.01
C ARG A 76 24.32 -15.42 -9.40
N PRO A 77 25.39 -16.12 -9.85
CA PRO A 77 25.43 -16.68 -11.20
C PRO A 77 24.31 -17.70 -11.47
N PHE A 78 23.92 -18.46 -10.44
CA PHE A 78 22.88 -19.49 -10.54
C PHE A 78 21.48 -18.89 -10.48
N LEU A 79 21.32 -17.84 -9.67
CA LEU A 79 20.09 -17.08 -9.60
C LEU A 79 19.74 -16.51 -10.98
N ASP A 80 20.72 -15.92 -11.67
CA ASP A 80 20.54 -15.38 -13.02
C ASP A 80 20.39 -16.49 -14.08
N LEU A 81 21.22 -17.54 -14.04
CA LEU A 81 21.17 -18.66 -14.98
C LEU A 81 19.83 -19.40 -14.96
N TYR A 82 19.28 -19.64 -13.77
CA TYR A 82 18.03 -20.38 -13.59
C TYR A 82 16.79 -19.48 -13.48
N GLY A 83 16.92 -18.17 -13.55
CA GLY A 83 15.78 -17.26 -13.52
C GLY A 83 15.04 -17.26 -12.18
N TRP A 84 15.70 -17.61 -11.07
CA TRP A 84 15.02 -17.86 -9.80
C TRP A 84 14.36 -16.61 -9.21
N ALA A 85 14.90 -15.43 -9.46
CA ALA A 85 14.30 -14.19 -8.97
C ALA A 85 13.32 -13.57 -9.98
N GLN A 86 13.63 -13.69 -11.28
CA GLN A 86 12.92 -13.02 -12.37
C GLN A 86 11.42 -13.37 -12.42
N CYS A 87 11.04 -14.60 -12.07
CA CYS A 87 9.63 -15.00 -12.02
C CYS A 87 8.83 -14.33 -10.88
N HIS A 88 9.51 -13.79 -9.87
CA HIS A 88 8.94 -13.14 -8.69
C HIS A 88 9.08 -11.63 -8.67
N TYR A 89 9.61 -11.01 -9.74
CA TYR A 89 9.68 -9.56 -9.83
C TYR A 89 8.28 -8.95 -9.62
N PRO A 90 8.13 -7.99 -8.68
CA PRO A 90 6.86 -7.34 -8.43
C PRO A 90 6.37 -6.61 -9.67
N ASP A 91 5.09 -6.79 -10.01
CA ASP A 91 4.40 -5.96 -10.97
C ASP A 91 3.47 -5.01 -10.23
N THR A 92 4.00 -3.84 -9.89
CA THR A 92 3.27 -2.80 -9.17
C THR A 92 2.20 -2.11 -10.02
N THR A 93 2.16 -2.37 -11.33
CA THR A 93 1.15 -1.80 -12.24
C THR A 93 -0.13 -2.61 -12.18
N SER A 94 -0.02 -3.95 -12.26
CA SER A 94 -1.16 -4.87 -12.09
C SER A 94 -1.47 -5.16 -10.62
N GLY A 95 -0.51 -4.95 -9.72
CA GLY A 95 -0.58 -5.37 -8.32
C GLY A 95 -0.21 -6.85 -8.12
N GLU A 96 0.14 -7.56 -9.17
CA GLU A 96 0.55 -8.96 -9.09
C GLU A 96 1.96 -9.11 -8.49
N ARG A 97 2.16 -10.22 -7.78
CA ARG A 97 3.48 -10.60 -7.20
C ARG A 97 4.12 -9.54 -6.29
N CYS A 98 3.34 -8.62 -5.75
CA CYS A 98 3.83 -7.58 -4.83
C CYS A 98 4.03 -8.09 -3.40
N HIS A 99 4.72 -9.22 -3.22
CA HIS A 99 4.90 -9.83 -1.89
C HIS A 99 5.99 -9.12 -1.08
N PRO A 100 5.77 -8.78 0.21
CA PRO A 100 6.78 -8.14 1.06
C PRO A 100 8.11 -8.89 1.22
N ALA A 101 8.13 -10.23 1.07
CA ALA A 101 9.33 -11.05 1.07
C ALA A 101 10.36 -10.61 0.01
N TRP A 102 9.90 -10.00 -1.08
CA TRP A 102 10.77 -9.48 -2.11
C TRP A 102 11.72 -8.38 -1.61
N PHE A 103 11.37 -7.66 -0.54
CA PHE A 103 12.25 -6.61 -0.01
C PHE A 103 13.62 -7.15 0.41
N LEU A 104 13.66 -8.28 1.13
CA LEU A 104 14.94 -8.86 1.52
C LEU A 104 15.68 -9.47 0.31
N VAL A 105 14.94 -10.07 -0.64
CA VAL A 105 15.55 -10.58 -1.88
C VAL A 105 16.24 -9.45 -2.65
N ALA A 106 15.52 -8.35 -2.89
CA ALA A 106 16.04 -7.21 -3.60
C ALA A 106 17.16 -6.50 -2.83
N TRP A 107 17.07 -6.46 -1.50
CA TRP A 107 18.13 -5.98 -0.62
C TRP A 107 19.42 -6.80 -0.79
N THR A 108 19.34 -8.11 -0.59
CA THR A 108 20.49 -9.02 -0.62
C THR A 108 21.16 -9.09 -1.99
N PHE A 109 20.38 -9.07 -3.07
CA PHE A 109 20.89 -9.19 -4.43
C PHE A 109 20.97 -7.84 -5.20
N GLY A 110 20.72 -6.71 -4.54
CA GLY A 110 20.89 -5.39 -5.14
C GLY A 110 19.90 -5.05 -6.26
N TYR A 111 18.65 -5.51 -6.17
CA TYR A 111 17.59 -5.17 -7.14
C TYR A 111 16.89 -3.85 -6.80
N LYS A 112 17.65 -2.75 -6.90
CA LYS A 112 17.25 -1.40 -6.50
C LYS A 112 15.93 -0.91 -7.10
N ASP A 113 15.76 -1.03 -8.41
CA ASP A 113 14.56 -0.49 -9.08
C ASP A 113 13.28 -1.22 -8.64
N SER A 114 13.33 -2.56 -8.54
CA SER A 114 12.18 -3.35 -8.09
C SER A 114 11.90 -3.11 -6.60
N PHE A 115 12.93 -2.90 -5.78
CA PHE A 115 12.78 -2.49 -4.39
C PHE A 115 12.04 -1.16 -4.26
N GLN A 116 12.47 -0.13 -4.99
CA GLN A 116 11.88 1.21 -4.92
C GLN A 116 10.44 1.22 -5.43
N ASN A 117 10.14 0.49 -6.50
CA ASN A 117 8.78 0.37 -7.01
C ASN A 117 7.88 -0.35 -6.01
N LEU A 118 8.33 -1.48 -5.46
CA LEU A 118 7.58 -2.21 -4.44
C LEU A 118 7.37 -1.36 -3.18
N ALA A 119 8.37 -0.60 -2.75
CA ALA A 119 8.28 0.30 -1.60
C ALA A 119 7.14 1.33 -1.76
N LYS A 120 7.02 1.97 -2.92
CA LYS A 120 5.93 2.91 -3.25
C LYS A 120 4.56 2.24 -3.25
N PHE A 121 4.50 0.98 -3.68
CA PHE A 121 3.26 0.21 -3.71
C PHE A 121 2.83 -0.23 -2.31
N VAL A 122 3.75 -0.81 -1.54
CA VAL A 122 3.47 -1.41 -0.23
C VAL A 122 3.13 -0.34 0.81
N VAL A 123 3.80 0.81 0.84
CA VAL A 123 3.49 1.87 1.82
C VAL A 123 2.03 2.31 1.77
N LYS A 124 1.47 2.41 0.56
CA LYS A 124 0.07 2.80 0.34
C LYS A 124 -0.90 1.74 0.82
N ARG A 125 -0.51 0.48 0.75
CA ARG A 125 -1.36 -0.70 0.94
C ARG A 125 -1.14 -1.40 2.28
N THR A 126 -0.31 -0.83 3.15
CA THR A 126 -0.07 -1.35 4.49
C THR A 126 -1.11 -0.79 5.46
N GLY A 127 -1.85 -1.69 6.11
CA GLY A 127 -2.79 -1.43 7.19
C GLY A 127 -2.37 -2.15 8.46
N LEU A 128 -3.33 -2.37 9.36
CA LEU A 128 -3.16 -3.19 10.56
C LEU A 128 -4.10 -4.40 10.54
N ASP A 129 -3.61 -5.53 11.03
CA ASP A 129 -4.45 -6.69 11.31
C ASP A 129 -5.27 -6.50 12.61
N GLN A 130 -6.07 -7.51 12.97
CA GLN A 130 -6.90 -7.49 14.18
C GLN A 130 -6.10 -7.41 15.49
N ARG A 131 -4.80 -7.71 15.46
CA ARG A 131 -3.88 -7.69 16.60
C ARG A 131 -3.02 -6.42 16.62
N GLY A 132 -3.19 -5.52 15.65
CA GLY A 132 -2.41 -4.29 15.52
C GLY A 132 -1.05 -4.48 14.84
N ASN A 133 -0.80 -5.61 14.18
CA ASN A 133 0.42 -5.83 13.40
C ASN A 133 0.29 -5.29 11.99
N ALA A 134 1.40 -4.83 11.41
CA ALA A 134 1.45 -4.41 10.02
C ALA A 134 1.11 -5.56 9.07
N MET A 135 0.17 -5.31 8.15
CA MET A 135 -0.26 -6.28 7.15
C MET A 135 -0.66 -5.54 5.87
N MET A 136 -0.42 -6.15 4.71
CA MET A 136 -0.94 -5.58 3.47
C MET A 136 -2.45 -5.78 3.35
N ASP A 137 -3.11 -4.91 2.60
CA ASP A 137 -4.54 -5.02 2.30
C ASP A 137 -4.94 -6.31 1.55
N SER A 138 -3.97 -6.97 0.88
CA SER A 138 -4.12 -8.31 0.30
C SER A 138 -4.16 -9.44 1.34
N GLY A 139 -3.95 -9.14 2.63
CA GLY A 139 -3.85 -10.10 3.72
C GLY A 139 -2.44 -10.69 3.91
N GLN A 140 -1.45 -10.22 3.15
CA GLN A 140 -0.06 -10.70 3.27
C GLN A 140 0.64 -10.06 4.47
N ALA A 141 1.20 -10.90 5.35
CA ALA A 141 2.04 -10.46 6.45
C ALA A 141 3.45 -10.12 5.97
N PHE A 142 4.14 -9.27 6.73
CA PHE A 142 5.56 -9.00 6.52
C PHE A 142 6.41 -10.17 7.04
N PRO A 143 7.47 -10.56 6.31
CA PRO A 143 8.38 -11.60 6.78
C PRO A 143 9.14 -11.14 8.03
N LEU A 144 9.62 -12.10 8.81
CA LEU A 144 10.45 -11.83 9.99
C LEU A 144 11.75 -11.08 9.63
N HIS A 145 12.36 -11.45 8.50
CA HIS A 145 13.58 -10.82 8.01
C HIS A 145 13.23 -9.76 6.97
N MET A 146 13.53 -8.52 7.31
CA MET A 146 13.30 -7.34 6.50
C MET A 146 14.58 -6.49 6.45
N PRO A 147 14.75 -5.68 5.38
CA PRO A 147 15.77 -4.64 5.37
C PRO A 147 15.68 -3.74 6.60
N PRO A 148 16.82 -3.34 7.21
CA PRO A 148 16.81 -2.54 8.43
C PRO A 148 15.98 -1.27 8.32
N ALA A 149 15.17 -0.98 9.34
CA ALA A 149 14.33 0.23 9.47
C ALA A 149 13.23 0.40 8.40
N LEU A 150 13.07 -0.52 7.44
CA LEU A 150 12.12 -0.34 6.33
C LEU A 150 10.66 -0.43 6.81
N LEU A 151 10.34 -1.41 7.66
CA LEU A 151 8.97 -1.60 8.14
C LEU A 151 8.56 -0.47 9.07
N GLU A 152 9.45 -0.05 9.97
CA GLU A 152 9.25 1.10 10.84
C GLU A 152 8.96 2.35 10.00
N ARG A 153 9.75 2.59 8.95
CA ARG A 153 9.55 3.73 8.06
C ARG A 153 8.25 3.67 7.28
N ILE A 154 7.83 2.49 6.84
CA ILE A 154 6.52 2.26 6.21
C ILE A 154 5.40 2.66 7.19
N MET A 155 5.49 2.24 8.45
CA MET A 155 4.49 2.52 9.47
C MET A 155 4.44 3.99 9.87
N GLU A 156 5.60 4.66 9.98
CA GLU A 156 5.69 6.11 10.21
C GLU A 156 4.99 6.90 9.10
N ILE A 157 5.32 6.60 7.84
CA ILE A 157 4.72 7.30 6.69
C ILE A 157 3.22 7.00 6.59
N ARG A 158 2.81 5.76 6.87
CA ARG A 158 1.39 5.39 6.97
C ARG A 158 0.67 6.27 7.98
N GLU A 159 1.19 6.35 9.20
CA GLU A 159 0.55 7.12 10.28
C GLU A 159 0.47 8.61 9.96
N ALA A 160 1.56 9.20 9.48
CA ALA A 160 1.59 10.62 9.09
C ALA A 160 0.61 10.94 7.95
N THR A 161 0.59 10.10 6.90
CA THR A 161 -0.30 10.30 5.75
C THR A 161 -1.77 10.13 6.14
N LEU A 162 -2.09 9.08 6.90
CA LEU A 162 -3.46 8.86 7.37
C LEU A 162 -3.91 9.98 8.31
N THR A 163 -3.02 10.53 9.14
CA THR A 163 -3.34 11.68 9.99
C THR A 163 -3.79 12.86 9.13
N ALA A 164 -2.99 13.24 8.12
CA ALA A 164 -3.34 14.32 7.20
C ALA A 164 -4.65 14.07 6.43
N MET A 165 -4.92 12.82 6.02
CA MET A 165 -6.18 12.47 5.36
C MET A 165 -7.38 12.54 6.31
N LEU A 166 -7.24 12.03 7.54
CA LEU A 166 -8.29 12.06 8.55
C LEU A 166 -8.61 13.49 8.98
N ASP A 167 -7.59 14.35 9.13
CA ASP A 167 -7.77 15.76 9.42
C ASP A 167 -8.66 16.43 8.36
N VAL A 168 -8.39 16.18 7.06
CA VAL A 168 -9.25 16.68 5.97
C VAL A 168 -10.70 16.20 6.11
N LEU A 169 -10.92 14.93 6.46
CA LEU A 169 -12.26 14.38 6.61
C LEU A 169 -13.00 15.01 7.80
N TYR A 170 -12.30 15.19 8.92
CA TYR A 170 -12.87 15.71 10.15
C TYR A 170 -13.09 17.22 10.10
N ASP A 171 -12.21 17.96 9.44
CA ASP A 171 -12.39 19.38 9.12
C ASP A 171 -13.63 19.59 8.25
N ILE A 172 -13.81 18.76 7.21
CA ILE A 172 -15.01 18.82 6.36
C ILE A 172 -16.27 18.50 7.16
N LEU A 173 -16.24 17.52 8.07
CA LEU A 173 -17.37 17.24 8.95
C LEU A 173 -17.73 18.46 9.82
N ASP A 174 -16.72 19.12 10.39
CA ASP A 174 -16.91 20.32 11.21
C ASP A 174 -17.44 21.48 10.37
N ASP A 175 -16.90 21.69 9.16
CA ASP A 175 -17.36 22.73 8.24
C ASP A 175 -18.82 22.50 7.83
N ILE A 176 -19.22 21.28 7.48
CA ILE A 176 -20.63 20.96 7.16
C ILE A 176 -21.54 21.24 8.37
N THR A 177 -21.03 21.10 9.60
CA THR A 177 -21.78 21.28 10.84
C THR A 177 -21.88 22.75 11.25
N HIS A 178 -20.89 23.58 10.94
CA HIS A 178 -20.79 24.95 11.45
C HIS A 178 -20.86 26.03 10.37
N VAL A 179 -20.40 25.74 9.17
CA VAL A 179 -20.34 26.68 8.04
C VAL A 179 -21.57 26.49 7.15
N TYR A 180 -21.93 27.54 6.43
CA TYR A 180 -23.04 27.56 5.49
C TYR A 180 -22.74 26.71 4.23
N VAL A 181 -23.62 25.77 3.89
CA VAL A 181 -23.38 24.73 2.87
C VAL A 181 -23.96 25.10 1.50
N CYS A 182 -25.13 25.75 1.46
CA CYS A 182 -25.94 25.91 0.26
C CYS A 182 -25.51 27.10 -0.61
N GLN A 183 -24.72 26.85 -1.63
CA GLN A 183 -24.25 27.88 -2.58
C GLN A 183 -25.32 28.33 -3.62
N VAL A 184 -26.59 27.99 -3.42
CA VAL A 184 -27.66 28.22 -4.41
C VAL A 184 -28.74 29.15 -3.87
N ASP A 185 -29.30 28.83 -2.71
CA ASP A 185 -30.41 29.56 -2.08
C ASP A 185 -30.39 29.38 -0.56
N GLU A 186 -30.37 30.50 0.17
CA GLU A 186 -30.42 30.56 1.64
C GLU A 186 -31.62 29.88 2.25
N SER A 187 -32.76 29.90 1.57
CA SER A 187 -33.96 29.21 2.03
C SER A 187 -33.80 27.68 2.05
N CYS A 188 -32.87 27.16 1.26
CA CYS A 188 -32.61 25.73 1.11
C CYS A 188 -31.48 25.21 2.03
N GLU A 189 -30.84 26.08 2.82
CA GLU A 189 -29.65 25.74 3.62
C GLU A 189 -29.85 24.52 4.51
N GLN A 190 -30.91 24.52 5.31
CA GLN A 190 -31.18 23.43 6.25
C GLN A 190 -31.34 22.08 5.53
N LYS A 191 -32.02 22.06 4.38
CA LYS A 191 -32.23 20.83 3.58
C LYS A 191 -30.94 20.38 2.91
N CYS A 192 -30.16 21.31 2.36
CA CYS A 192 -28.85 21.03 1.77
C CYS A 192 -27.90 20.43 2.79
N ARG A 193 -27.78 21.08 3.95
CA ARG A 193 -26.94 20.62 5.05
C ARG A 193 -27.35 19.23 5.51
N ALA A 194 -28.65 18.97 5.70
CA ALA A 194 -29.12 17.66 6.15
C ALA A 194 -28.72 16.52 5.16
N MET A 195 -28.86 16.76 3.86
CA MET A 195 -28.48 15.78 2.83
C MET A 195 -26.97 15.53 2.77
N VAL A 196 -26.18 16.60 2.79
CA VAL A 196 -24.72 16.51 2.74
C VAL A 196 -24.18 15.87 4.02
N LEU A 197 -24.63 16.35 5.19
CA LEU A 197 -24.20 15.82 6.48
C LEU A 197 -24.59 14.36 6.66
N GLY A 198 -25.83 14.00 6.32
CA GLY A 198 -26.31 12.62 6.45
C GLY A 198 -25.49 11.65 5.60
N SER A 199 -25.29 11.96 4.32
CA SER A 199 -24.49 11.11 3.43
C SER A 199 -23.00 11.09 3.78
N PHE A 200 -22.44 12.21 4.27
CA PHE A 200 -21.05 12.26 4.73
C PHE A 200 -20.84 11.43 6.01
N ILE A 201 -21.74 11.53 6.98
CA ILE A 201 -21.72 10.69 8.18
C ILE A 201 -21.88 9.21 7.80
N SER A 202 -22.78 8.85 6.88
CA SER A 202 -22.91 7.47 6.40
C SER A 202 -21.59 6.92 5.85
N PHE A 203 -20.89 7.69 5.01
CA PHE A 203 -19.57 7.32 4.51
C PHE A 203 -18.55 7.11 5.65
N LEU A 204 -18.51 7.99 6.65
CA LEU A 204 -17.61 7.85 7.79
C LEU A 204 -17.95 6.63 8.66
N LEU A 205 -19.25 6.33 8.84
CA LEU A 205 -19.72 5.14 9.57
C LEU A 205 -19.30 3.85 8.85
N GLU A 206 -19.52 3.77 7.53
CA GLU A 206 -19.12 2.63 6.69
C GLU A 206 -17.60 2.39 6.73
N SER A 207 -16.82 3.47 6.88
CA SER A 207 -15.36 3.40 7.03
C SER A 207 -14.89 3.19 8.48
N ASN A 208 -15.80 3.03 9.46
CA ASN A 208 -15.50 2.93 10.89
C ASN A 208 -14.73 4.14 11.49
N LEU A 209 -14.92 5.32 10.91
CA LEU A 209 -14.29 6.58 11.31
C LEU A 209 -15.20 7.48 12.18
N TYR A 210 -16.43 7.03 12.42
CA TYR A 210 -17.47 7.68 13.23
C TYR A 210 -18.24 6.58 13.99
N PRO A 211 -18.89 6.81 15.16
CA PRO A 211 -19.09 8.08 15.90
C PRO A 211 -17.88 8.62 16.64
N VAL A 212 -16.87 7.79 16.88
CA VAL A 212 -15.63 8.21 17.53
C VAL A 212 -14.61 8.57 16.46
N ARG A 213 -14.14 9.83 16.48
CA ARG A 213 -13.03 10.26 15.63
C ARG A 213 -11.78 9.43 15.97
N ARG A 214 -11.27 8.70 14.98
CA ARG A 214 -10.12 7.81 15.12
C ARG A 214 -8.85 8.59 14.80
N ALA A 215 -7.80 8.37 15.58
CA ALA A 215 -6.44 8.74 15.17
C ALA A 215 -5.90 7.71 14.17
N ALA A 216 -4.87 8.08 13.40
CA ALA A 216 -4.23 7.21 12.41
C ALA A 216 -3.66 5.90 13.02
N SER A 217 -3.17 5.95 14.26
CA SER A 217 -2.72 4.78 15.03
C SER A 217 -3.86 3.87 15.47
N GLY A 218 -5.09 4.40 15.58
CA GLY A 218 -6.27 3.68 16.04
C GLY A 218 -7.16 3.12 14.93
N THR A 219 -6.77 3.28 13.66
CA THR A 219 -7.47 2.71 12.50
C THR A 219 -6.65 1.59 11.87
N SER A 220 -7.33 0.54 11.40
CA SER A 220 -6.71 -0.57 10.66
C SER A 220 -6.53 -0.29 9.17
N LEU A 221 -7.14 0.78 8.65
CA LEU A 221 -7.13 1.10 7.22
C LEU A 221 -5.72 1.33 6.68
N SER A 222 -5.46 0.96 5.44
CA SER A 222 -4.32 1.46 4.67
C SER A 222 -4.63 2.84 4.07
N ILE A 223 -3.59 3.56 3.62
CA ILE A 223 -3.74 4.82 2.89
C ILE A 223 -4.62 4.59 1.64
N GLN A 224 -4.39 3.49 0.93
CA GLN A 224 -5.13 3.11 -0.26
C GLN A 224 -6.61 2.89 0.04
N GLN A 225 -6.93 2.13 1.09
CA GLN A 225 -8.33 1.86 1.47
C GLN A 225 -9.07 3.15 1.81
N LEU A 226 -8.48 4.04 2.61
CA LEU A 226 -9.10 5.32 2.94
C LEU A 226 -9.32 6.19 1.69
N TYR A 227 -8.31 6.25 0.82
CA TYR A 227 -8.40 6.97 -0.45
C TYR A 227 -9.52 6.43 -1.36
N ASP A 228 -9.64 5.11 -1.46
CA ASP A 228 -10.65 4.45 -2.29
C ASP A 228 -12.05 4.63 -1.71
N HIS A 229 -12.23 4.47 -0.40
CA HIS A 229 -13.50 4.74 0.27
C HIS A 229 -13.96 6.18 0.04
N ALA A 230 -13.07 7.17 0.20
CA ALA A 230 -13.40 8.58 -0.01
C ALA A 230 -13.72 8.92 -1.48
N ASN A 231 -13.09 8.23 -2.45
CA ASN A 231 -13.41 8.40 -3.86
C ASN A 231 -14.72 7.70 -4.27
N ALA A 232 -15.03 6.57 -3.65
CA ALA A 232 -16.28 5.84 -3.85
C ALA A 232 -17.47 6.48 -3.12
N ALA A 233 -17.21 7.34 -2.12
CA ALA A 233 -18.25 8.01 -1.35
C ALA A 233 -19.21 8.81 -2.25
N GLU A 234 -20.49 8.44 -2.20
CA GLU A 234 -21.60 9.13 -2.85
C GLU A 234 -22.20 10.17 -1.91
N ILE A 235 -21.60 11.36 -1.89
CA ILE A 235 -22.11 12.46 -1.06
C ILE A 235 -23.28 13.13 -1.78
N LEU A 236 -24.46 12.99 -1.18
CA LEU A 236 -25.72 13.46 -1.73
C LEU A 236 -25.86 14.97 -1.53
N THR A 237 -26.44 15.63 -2.52
CA THR A 237 -26.80 17.05 -2.46
C THR A 237 -28.29 17.22 -2.68
N PHE A 238 -28.88 18.27 -2.11
CA PHE A 238 -30.30 18.56 -2.25
C PHE A 238 -30.72 18.88 -3.70
N GLU A 239 -31.98 18.59 -4.03
CA GLU A 239 -32.60 18.94 -5.30
C GLU A 239 -33.89 19.71 -5.01
N SER A 240 -33.93 20.98 -5.44
CA SER A 240 -35.11 21.81 -5.29
C SER A 240 -35.99 21.74 -6.53
N HIS A 241 -37.30 21.68 -6.28
CA HIS A 241 -38.33 21.48 -7.29
C HIS A 241 -39.37 22.60 -7.18
N ASP A 242 -39.51 23.37 -8.25
CA ASP A 242 -40.61 24.31 -8.47
C ASP A 242 -41.65 23.64 -9.36
N TYR A 243 -42.63 22.98 -8.74
CA TYR A 243 -43.67 22.27 -9.45
C TYR A 243 -44.53 23.17 -10.34
N VAL A 244 -44.63 24.47 -10.02
CA VAL A 244 -45.39 25.43 -10.83
C VAL A 244 -44.64 25.69 -12.12
N GLU A 245 -43.33 25.97 -12.03
CA GLU A 245 -42.49 26.17 -13.21
C GLU A 245 -42.33 24.88 -14.02
N MET A 246 -42.24 23.71 -13.37
CA MET A 246 -42.25 22.42 -14.05
C MET A 246 -43.54 22.23 -14.87
N ALA A 247 -44.71 22.50 -14.28
CA ALA A 247 -45.99 22.38 -14.98
C ALA A 247 -46.12 23.40 -16.13
N ALA A 248 -45.60 24.62 -15.94
CA ALA A 248 -45.54 25.63 -17.00
C ALA A 248 -44.58 25.22 -18.13
N HIS A 249 -43.45 24.61 -17.79
CA HIS A 249 -42.48 24.09 -18.74
C HIS A 249 -43.09 23.00 -19.62
N VAL A 250 -43.75 21.99 -19.03
CA VAL A 250 -44.47 20.92 -19.78
C VAL A 250 -45.46 21.51 -20.79
N LYS A 251 -46.25 22.50 -20.38
CA LYS A 251 -47.21 23.18 -21.27
C LYS A 251 -46.53 23.93 -22.41
N ARG A 252 -45.41 24.62 -22.14
CA ARG A 252 -44.66 25.39 -23.14
C ARG A 252 -43.95 24.50 -24.16
N THR A 253 -43.38 23.39 -23.73
CA THR A 253 -42.62 22.47 -24.59
C THR A 253 -43.49 21.38 -25.22
N ASN A 254 -44.76 21.29 -24.81
CA ASN A 254 -45.71 20.26 -25.22
C ASN A 254 -45.13 18.84 -25.04
N CYS A 255 -44.30 18.65 -24.00
CA CYS A 255 -43.70 17.36 -23.72
C CYS A 255 -44.71 16.41 -23.08
N ASP A 256 -44.65 15.14 -23.43
CA ASP A 256 -45.48 14.09 -22.81
C ASP A 256 -45.07 13.93 -21.32
N PRO A 257 -45.97 14.23 -20.37
CA PRO A 257 -45.66 14.08 -18.94
C PRO A 257 -45.26 12.65 -18.57
N ALA A 258 -45.78 11.64 -19.28
CA ALA A 258 -45.46 10.24 -19.02
C ALA A 258 -44.04 9.84 -19.46
N LYS A 259 -43.36 10.70 -20.23
CA LYS A 259 -41.98 10.50 -20.70
C LYS A 259 -40.99 11.51 -20.12
N ALA A 260 -41.46 12.42 -19.26
CA ALA A 260 -40.61 13.42 -18.65
C ALA A 260 -39.64 12.79 -17.65
N THR A 261 -38.37 13.18 -17.70
CA THR A 261 -37.32 12.76 -16.77
C THR A 261 -36.74 13.99 -16.06
N ALA A 262 -35.85 13.80 -15.09
CA ALA A 262 -35.14 14.92 -14.46
C ALA A 262 -34.43 15.82 -15.49
N ASP A 263 -33.92 15.23 -16.59
CA ASP A 263 -33.27 15.99 -17.68
C ASP A 263 -34.23 16.95 -18.39
N THR A 264 -35.52 16.60 -18.47
CA THR A 264 -36.57 17.46 -19.05
C THR A 264 -36.66 18.81 -18.33
N PHE A 265 -36.32 18.84 -17.03
CA PHE A 265 -36.52 20.02 -16.18
C PHE A 265 -35.22 20.75 -15.82
N LYS A 266 -34.06 20.25 -16.27
CA LYS A 266 -32.76 20.92 -16.08
C LYS A 266 -32.71 22.24 -16.83
N HIS A 267 -32.02 23.22 -16.26
CA HIS A 267 -31.74 24.53 -16.90
C HIS A 267 -32.98 25.23 -17.47
N GLN A 268 -33.87 25.73 -16.59
CA GLN A 268 -35.11 26.47 -16.89
C GLN A 268 -36.42 25.63 -16.99
N GLY A 269 -36.49 24.51 -16.27
CA GLY A 269 -37.71 23.72 -16.13
C GLY A 269 -38.17 23.50 -14.69
N GLY A 270 -37.74 24.31 -13.72
CA GLY A 270 -38.17 24.20 -12.33
C GLY A 270 -37.41 23.15 -11.48
N LEU A 271 -36.46 22.40 -12.05
CA LEU A 271 -35.53 21.56 -11.28
C LEU A 271 -34.18 22.26 -11.11
N ILE A 272 -33.73 22.42 -9.86
CA ILE A 272 -32.43 23.02 -9.53
C ILE A 272 -31.62 22.01 -8.71
N LEU A 273 -30.42 21.70 -9.20
CA LEU A 273 -29.52 20.72 -8.60
C LEU A 273 -28.45 21.42 -7.77
N HIS A 274 -28.31 21.05 -6.49
CA HIS A 274 -27.35 21.66 -5.56
C HIS A 274 -25.98 20.95 -5.59
N LYS A 275 -25.59 20.33 -6.71
CA LYS A 275 -24.35 19.54 -6.86
C LYS A 275 -23.07 20.30 -6.43
N LYS A 276 -23.07 21.63 -6.56
CA LYS A 276 -21.95 22.48 -6.17
C LYS A 276 -21.81 22.66 -4.65
N CYS A 277 -22.87 22.41 -3.87
CA CYS A 277 -22.88 22.66 -2.43
C CYS A 277 -21.92 21.74 -1.67
N PHE A 278 -21.70 20.49 -2.13
CA PHE A 278 -20.62 19.67 -1.58
C PHE A 278 -19.27 19.90 -2.28
N GLY A 279 -19.29 20.27 -3.57
CA GLY A 279 -18.06 20.53 -4.32
C GLY A 279 -17.14 21.58 -3.69
N ALA A 280 -17.70 22.52 -2.93
CA ALA A 280 -16.96 23.56 -2.21
C ALA A 280 -15.99 23.04 -1.14
N PHE A 281 -16.20 21.83 -0.61
CA PHE A 281 -15.31 21.23 0.39
C PHE A 281 -14.05 20.62 -0.21
N HIS A 282 -14.02 20.42 -1.54
CA HIS A 282 -12.85 19.96 -2.28
C HIS A 282 -12.23 18.65 -1.76
N LEU A 283 -13.05 17.75 -1.17
CA LEU A 283 -12.62 16.48 -0.57
C LEU A 283 -11.63 15.70 -1.46
N ARG A 284 -12.08 15.34 -2.67
CA ARG A 284 -11.31 14.48 -3.57
C ARG A 284 -10.00 15.12 -4.01
N SER A 285 -9.97 16.44 -4.23
CA SER A 285 -8.74 17.13 -4.61
C SER A 285 -7.77 17.29 -3.45
N LYS A 286 -8.25 17.58 -2.23
CA LYS A 286 -7.41 17.64 -1.02
C LYS A 286 -6.76 16.29 -0.74
N LEU A 287 -7.54 15.21 -0.76
CA LEU A 287 -7.01 13.85 -0.57
C LEU A 287 -6.06 13.41 -1.69
N ARG A 288 -6.33 13.78 -2.95
CA ARG A 288 -5.43 13.48 -4.07
C ARG A 288 -4.08 14.17 -3.92
N ALA A 289 -4.05 15.40 -3.43
CA ALA A 289 -2.80 16.12 -3.18
C ALA A 289 -1.94 15.36 -2.17
N ILE A 290 -2.53 14.98 -1.02
CA ILE A 290 -1.86 14.18 0.03
C ILE A 290 -1.38 12.84 -0.54
N TYR A 291 -2.25 12.12 -1.25
CA TYR A 291 -1.95 10.79 -1.79
C TYR A 291 -0.85 10.80 -2.87
N SER A 292 -0.70 11.91 -3.60
CA SER A 292 0.32 12.05 -4.65
C SER A 292 1.69 12.46 -4.08
N ASP A 293 1.71 13.06 -2.88
CA ASP A 293 2.90 13.59 -2.20
C ASP A 293 3.35 12.69 -1.04
N ILE A 294 3.10 11.38 -1.16
CA ILE A 294 3.54 10.41 -0.14
C ILE A 294 5.06 10.26 -0.22
N ASP A 295 5.71 10.49 0.92
CA ASP A 295 7.16 10.37 1.08
C ASP A 295 7.69 8.99 0.68
N SER A 296 8.95 8.98 0.20
CA SER A 296 9.68 7.73 -0.02
C SER A 296 10.03 7.05 1.32
N VAL A 297 9.69 5.77 1.43
CA VAL A 297 10.14 4.91 2.55
C VAL A 297 11.59 4.43 2.39
N VAL A 298 12.15 4.52 1.18
CA VAL A 298 13.50 4.01 0.89
C VAL A 298 14.55 5.02 1.35
N LEU A 299 15.45 4.58 2.22
CA LEU A 299 16.51 5.39 2.79
C LEU A 299 17.74 5.44 1.86
N PRO A 300 18.56 6.51 1.90
CA PRO A 300 19.83 6.56 1.18
C PRO A 300 20.77 5.40 1.53
N SER A 301 20.77 4.95 2.79
CA SER A 301 21.54 3.78 3.24
C SER A 301 21.08 2.49 2.57
N HIS A 302 19.78 2.36 2.25
CA HIS A 302 19.28 1.20 1.52
C HIS A 302 19.79 1.18 0.09
N ILE A 303 19.80 2.35 -0.55
CA ILE A 303 20.30 2.50 -1.90
C ILE A 303 21.79 2.17 -1.97
N GLN A 304 22.59 2.73 -1.05
CA GLN A 304 24.02 2.44 -0.98
C GLN A 304 24.30 0.94 -0.80
N HIS A 305 23.60 0.29 0.13
CA HIS A 305 23.76 -1.15 0.34
C HIS A 305 23.46 -1.95 -0.93
N MET A 306 22.35 -1.67 -1.60
CA MET A 306 21.97 -2.40 -2.82
C MET A 306 22.95 -2.14 -3.97
N ASP A 307 23.49 -0.93 -4.10
CA ASP A 307 24.52 -0.62 -5.10
C ASP A 307 25.82 -1.42 -4.81
N GLU A 308 26.19 -1.58 -3.54
CA GLU A 308 27.33 -2.43 -3.13
C GLU A 308 27.09 -3.92 -3.40
N GLN A 309 25.87 -4.44 -3.16
CA GLN A 309 25.52 -5.84 -3.45
C GLN A 309 25.41 -6.11 -4.97
N ALA A 310 24.95 -5.13 -5.75
CA ALA A 310 24.86 -5.25 -7.20
C ALA A 310 26.25 -5.33 -7.89
N ALA A 311 27.28 -4.77 -7.26
CA ALA A 311 28.66 -4.81 -7.74
C ALA A 311 29.39 -6.13 -7.44
N LYS A 312 28.77 -7.04 -6.67
CA LYS A 312 29.33 -8.36 -6.33
C LYS A 312 29.09 -9.39 -7.41
#